data_AF-A0A554JQQ9-F1
#
_entry.id   AF-A0A554JQQ9-F1
#
_cell.length_a   1.000
_cell.length_b   1.000
_cell.length_c   1.000
_cell.angle_alpha   90.00
_cell.angle_beta   90.00
_cell.angle_gamma   90.00
#
_symmetry.space_group_name_H-M   'P 1'
#
loop_
_entity.id
_entity.type
_entity.pdbx_description
1 polymer ?
#
loop_
_entity_poly.entity_id
_entity_poly.type
_entity_poly.pdbx_seq_one_letter_code
_entity_poly.pdbx_strand_id
1 'polypeptide(L)'
;MKNLLKNHWLVFLSAFVIGLIIFLPNITSIIKTGDKFSGIYPMFNDDESYYLAITKEVYEGSYNSGNTFIKEYKNSPALQPLYFETIPAFEAKLFGISVPEAFVLNDLILPLLGVILLYIILFSITESRLISNIFSFSFYFIFLGVFNRPISPQLGFVFLLVGVFLIWKTISKSYELEKFLILNSLLGFVFGLLVYVYPFYWTTLIVLYGVSSLLVIFKERQYLYWVKGYFVFSLVSLLIHLPYILNVLKIFKDPSLFEASVRNGLVLTHWPGAFFNTAFILFCFPIVYLLTSHFSNKRHLIFSYALIISGVVLNWQNIITGQVLQFSSHYYLITIFFIFLIISIVLKNLLSSLFNQENLSYKKWLAIAMSATLLLVIIYKQKNDIVIPFKNIVYPPDITELQRISPALDWLNKNTETESVVYGLGGKYDVYVPIYTNNNVYLSWYTGMSLIPDNELENRWVIQHFWDDIDPEFVNESHRSIWINKFQDTYANKEVRRKIFEKLTGNKYPENVLLENKYVDTVLEKSAQYKKAGFEKSLKTYEVNYVILDTKDDRYKNLADKFKKYSFLLPMVEKNGFIVYKVE
;
A
#
# COMPACT_ATOMS: atom_id res chain seq x y z
N MET A 1 5.92 -13.13 -33.90
CA MET A 1 5.08 -13.67 -32.80
C MET A 1 5.39 -15.12 -32.45
N LYS A 2 5.29 -16.09 -33.39
CA LYS A 2 5.54 -17.53 -33.13
C LYS A 2 6.91 -17.83 -32.46
N ASN A 3 8.00 -17.22 -32.95
CA ASN A 3 9.33 -17.42 -32.35
C ASN A 3 9.47 -16.81 -30.95
N LEU A 4 8.76 -15.72 -30.65
CA LEU A 4 8.79 -15.09 -29.33
C LEU A 4 8.07 -15.97 -28.31
N LEU A 5 6.85 -16.44 -28.65
CA LEU A 5 6.11 -17.38 -27.82
C LEU A 5 6.88 -18.69 -27.62
N LYS A 6 7.44 -19.28 -28.67
CA LYS A 6 8.24 -20.52 -28.57
C LYS A 6 9.45 -20.38 -27.65
N ASN A 7 10.09 -19.21 -27.64
CA ASN A 7 11.32 -18.99 -26.87
C ASN A 7 11.08 -18.54 -25.42
N HIS A 8 9.90 -17.98 -25.14
CA HIS A 8 9.58 -17.34 -23.87
C HIS A 8 8.27 -17.89 -23.24
N TRP A 9 7.76 -19.04 -23.69
CA TRP A 9 6.51 -19.60 -23.19
C TRP A 9 6.49 -19.80 -21.66
N LEU A 10 7.64 -20.11 -21.05
CA LEU A 10 7.76 -20.32 -19.60
C LEU A 10 7.35 -19.09 -18.78
N VAL A 11 7.62 -17.87 -19.25
CA VAL A 11 7.20 -16.67 -18.50
C VAL A 11 5.69 -16.49 -18.55
N PHE A 12 5.05 -16.80 -19.69
CA PHE A 12 3.59 -16.73 -19.79
C PHE A 12 2.92 -17.78 -18.89
N LEU A 13 3.46 -19.00 -18.84
CA LEU A 13 2.99 -20.01 -17.90
C LEU A 13 3.19 -19.56 -16.45
N SER A 14 4.38 -19.06 -16.12
CA SER A 14 4.71 -18.58 -14.77
C SER A 14 3.78 -17.44 -14.34
N ALA A 15 3.56 -16.47 -15.23
CA ALA A 15 2.68 -15.33 -15.00
C ALA A 15 1.22 -15.76 -14.79
N PHE A 16 0.74 -16.70 -15.61
CA PHE A 16 -0.60 -17.25 -15.48
C PHE A 16 -0.79 -18.03 -14.17
N VAL A 17 0.19 -18.85 -13.76
CA VAL A 17 0.15 -19.58 -12.49
C VAL A 17 0.09 -18.62 -11.30
N ILE A 18 0.93 -17.58 -11.29
CA ILE A 18 0.91 -16.55 -10.23
C ILE A 18 -0.44 -15.83 -10.19
N GLY A 19 -0.92 -15.34 -11.33
CA GLY A 19 -2.21 -14.65 -11.41
C GLY A 19 -3.36 -15.54 -10.94
N LEU A 20 -3.38 -16.82 -11.32
CA LEU A 20 -4.40 -17.76 -10.83
C LEU A 20 -4.34 -17.97 -9.31
N ILE A 21 -3.15 -18.11 -8.72
CA ILE A 21 -3.04 -18.32 -7.26
C ILE A 21 -3.59 -17.12 -6.48
N ILE A 22 -3.39 -15.90 -6.98
CA ILE A 22 -3.88 -14.67 -6.33
C ILE A 22 -5.39 -14.50 -6.56
N PHE A 23 -5.87 -14.82 -7.77
CA PHE A 23 -7.27 -14.69 -8.16
C PHE A 23 -8.21 -15.75 -7.53
N LEU A 24 -7.75 -17.01 -7.41
CA LEU A 24 -8.59 -18.13 -6.99
C LEU A 24 -9.26 -17.97 -5.62
N PRO A 25 -8.63 -17.45 -4.55
CA PRO A 25 -9.28 -17.20 -3.27
C PRO A 25 -10.63 -16.48 -3.40
N ASN A 26 -10.69 -15.40 -4.18
CA ASN A 26 -11.92 -14.64 -4.45
C ASN A 26 -13.00 -15.55 -5.03
N ILE A 27 -12.69 -16.25 -6.12
CA ILE A 27 -13.62 -17.13 -6.82
C ILE A 27 -14.08 -18.30 -5.95
N THR A 28 -13.17 -18.95 -5.23
CA THR A 28 -13.51 -20.07 -4.35
C THR A 28 -14.41 -19.66 -3.19
N SER A 29 -14.29 -18.42 -2.72
CA SER A 29 -15.13 -17.88 -1.64
C SER A 29 -16.54 -17.57 -2.14
N ILE A 30 -16.65 -17.02 -3.36
CA ILE A 30 -17.93 -16.80 -4.04
C ILE A 30 -18.63 -18.15 -4.30
N ILE A 31 -17.93 -19.13 -4.88
CA ILE A 31 -18.48 -20.47 -5.15
C ILE A 31 -18.94 -21.15 -3.85
N LYS A 32 -18.15 -21.08 -2.77
CA LYS A 32 -18.52 -21.67 -1.48
C LYS A 32 -19.77 -21.03 -0.88
N THR A 33 -19.97 -19.72 -1.10
CA THR A 33 -21.17 -19.00 -0.65
C THR A 33 -22.41 -19.42 -1.45
N GLY A 34 -22.23 -19.82 -2.71
CA GLY A 34 -23.28 -20.37 -3.56
C GLY A 34 -24.41 -19.37 -3.79
N ASP A 35 -25.65 -19.86 -3.76
CA ASP A 35 -26.87 -19.07 -4.02
C ASP A 35 -27.10 -17.93 -3.02
N LYS A 36 -26.35 -17.90 -1.91
CA LYS A 36 -26.42 -16.82 -0.91
C LYS A 36 -25.57 -15.61 -1.30
N PHE A 37 -24.73 -15.72 -2.33
CA PHE A 37 -23.89 -14.61 -2.78
C PHE A 37 -24.77 -13.51 -3.40
N SER A 38 -24.71 -12.31 -2.83
CA SER A 38 -25.54 -11.17 -3.19
C SER A 38 -24.69 -9.93 -3.48
N GLY A 39 -23.54 -10.11 -4.14
CA GLY A 39 -22.72 -9.02 -4.66
C GLY A 39 -21.74 -8.38 -3.68
N ILE A 40 -21.58 -8.90 -2.45
CA ILE A 40 -20.56 -8.41 -1.52
C ILE A 40 -19.31 -9.27 -1.64
N TYR A 41 -18.27 -8.72 -2.27
CA TYR A 41 -17.03 -9.44 -2.54
C TYR A 41 -16.19 -9.65 -1.27
N PRO A 42 -15.49 -10.80 -1.16
CA PRO A 42 -14.56 -11.03 -0.05
C PRO A 42 -13.41 -10.01 -0.12
N MET A 43 -12.95 -9.56 1.05
CA MET A 43 -11.75 -8.73 1.17
C MET A 43 -10.71 -9.53 1.95
N PHE A 44 -9.53 -9.70 1.37
CA PHE A 44 -8.46 -10.52 1.96
C PHE A 44 -7.37 -9.69 2.64
N ASN A 45 -7.43 -8.37 2.47
CA ASN A 45 -6.50 -7.43 3.06
C ASN A 45 -7.26 -6.27 3.70
N ASP A 46 -6.74 -5.75 4.81
CA ASP A 46 -7.38 -4.64 5.51
C ASP A 46 -7.48 -3.41 4.59
N ASP A 47 -6.40 -3.04 3.88
CA ASP A 47 -6.31 -1.82 3.05
C ASP A 47 -7.14 -1.85 1.76
N GLU A 48 -7.57 -3.04 1.31
CA GLU A 48 -8.34 -3.19 0.07
C GLU A 48 -9.63 -2.37 0.11
N SER A 49 -10.22 -2.34 1.29
CA SER A 49 -11.48 -1.70 1.58
C SER A 49 -11.39 -0.16 1.47
N TYR A 50 -10.24 0.44 1.83
CA TYR A 50 -9.92 1.85 1.57
C TYR A 50 -9.87 2.16 0.08
N TYR A 51 -9.13 1.35 -0.69
CA TYR A 51 -8.96 1.57 -2.12
C TYR A 51 -10.26 1.39 -2.90
N LEU A 52 -11.11 0.43 -2.49
CA LEU A 52 -12.44 0.24 -3.09
C LEU A 52 -13.33 1.45 -2.87
N ALA A 53 -13.35 2.02 -1.66
CA ALA A 53 -14.14 3.21 -1.35
C ALA A 53 -13.66 4.40 -2.20
N ILE A 54 -12.35 4.65 -2.28
CA ILE A 54 -11.81 5.74 -3.12
C ILE A 54 -12.13 5.51 -4.60
N THR A 55 -11.96 4.28 -5.08
CA THR A 55 -12.26 3.95 -6.48
C THR A 55 -13.74 4.15 -6.78
N LYS A 56 -14.63 3.85 -5.83
CA LYS A 56 -16.06 4.11 -5.95
C LYS A 56 -16.37 5.61 -6.04
N GLU A 57 -15.75 6.44 -5.20
CA GLU A 57 -15.87 7.90 -5.25
C GLU A 57 -15.43 8.45 -6.63
N VAL A 58 -14.31 7.96 -7.16
CA VAL A 58 -13.81 8.31 -8.50
C VAL A 58 -14.74 7.79 -9.61
N TYR A 59 -15.30 6.59 -9.44
CA TYR A 59 -16.30 6.02 -10.34
C TYR A 59 -17.56 6.91 -10.40
N GLU A 60 -17.95 7.54 -9.30
CA GLU A 60 -19.10 8.45 -9.25
C GLU A 60 -18.79 9.87 -9.77
N GLY A 61 -17.52 10.18 -10.05
CA GLY A 61 -17.08 11.43 -10.68
C GLY A 61 -16.30 12.36 -9.75
N SER A 62 -16.04 11.95 -8.52
CA SER A 62 -15.30 12.73 -7.52
C SER A 62 -13.79 12.47 -7.60
N TYR A 63 -13.12 13.10 -8.58
CA TYR A 63 -11.69 12.88 -8.85
C TYR A 63 -10.70 13.52 -7.86
N ASN A 64 -11.15 14.43 -7.00
CA ASN A 64 -10.29 15.21 -6.10
C ASN A 64 -10.83 15.25 -4.66
N SER A 65 -11.50 14.18 -4.20
CA SER A 65 -12.05 14.13 -2.85
C SER A 65 -10.94 14.10 -1.79
N GLY A 66 -11.02 15.00 -0.81
CA GLY A 66 -10.10 15.06 0.33
C GLY A 66 -10.34 13.97 1.38
N ASN A 67 -11.58 13.49 1.45
CA ASN A 67 -12.02 12.46 2.38
C ASN A 67 -13.19 11.70 1.76
N THR A 68 -12.99 10.43 1.44
CA THR A 68 -14.01 9.57 0.83
C THR A 68 -15.15 9.19 1.77
N PHE A 69 -14.94 9.33 3.09
CA PHE A 69 -15.86 8.82 4.10
C PHE A 69 -16.74 9.92 4.68
N ILE A 70 -16.13 11.07 4.99
CA ILE A 70 -16.81 12.18 5.69
C ILE A 70 -17.17 13.27 4.69
N LYS A 71 -18.48 13.49 4.53
CA LYS A 71 -19.06 14.47 3.60
C LYS A 71 -18.45 15.86 3.76
N GLU A 72 -18.32 16.34 4.99
CA GLU A 72 -17.87 17.69 5.34
C GLU A 72 -16.41 17.96 4.89
N TYR A 73 -15.62 16.90 4.69
CA TYR A 73 -14.21 16.97 4.29
C TYR A 73 -13.96 16.51 2.85
N LYS A 74 -15.00 16.21 2.07
CA LYS A 74 -14.86 15.83 0.65
C LYS A 74 -14.16 16.89 -0.18
N ASN A 75 -14.45 18.16 0.08
CA ASN A 75 -13.89 19.28 -0.67
C ASN A 75 -12.52 19.75 -0.15
N SER A 76 -11.99 19.10 0.89
CA SER A 76 -10.65 19.40 1.40
C SER A 76 -9.56 18.95 0.42
N PRO A 77 -8.35 19.52 0.48
CA PRO A 77 -7.23 19.01 -0.30
C PRO A 77 -6.93 17.54 0.01
N ALA A 78 -6.72 16.72 -1.02
CA ALA A 78 -6.46 15.29 -0.84
C ALA A 78 -5.01 15.03 -0.45
N LEU A 79 -4.77 14.47 0.75
CA LEU A 79 -3.41 14.08 1.20
C LEU A 79 -2.77 13.06 0.25
N GLN A 80 -3.58 12.10 -0.20
CA GLN A 80 -3.22 11.18 -1.25
C GLN A 80 -4.10 11.48 -2.47
N PRO A 81 -3.52 11.86 -3.61
CA PRO A 81 -4.28 12.08 -4.84
C PRO A 81 -4.93 10.79 -5.35
N LEU A 82 -6.17 10.88 -5.85
CA LEU A 82 -6.99 9.71 -6.23
C LEU A 82 -6.79 9.28 -7.70
N TYR A 83 -5.66 9.61 -8.31
CA TYR A 83 -5.48 9.44 -9.76
C TYR A 83 -5.31 7.98 -10.16
N PHE A 84 -4.80 7.12 -9.28
CA PHE A 84 -4.55 5.72 -9.66
C PHE A 84 -5.79 4.86 -9.56
N GLU A 85 -6.68 5.22 -8.66
CA GLU A 85 -8.03 4.68 -8.55
C GLU A 85 -8.88 5.02 -9.78
N THR A 86 -8.50 6.02 -10.59
CA THR A 86 -9.15 6.29 -11.89
C THR A 86 -9.03 5.14 -12.87
N ILE A 87 -7.95 4.34 -12.79
CA ILE A 87 -7.72 3.22 -13.71
C ILE A 87 -8.77 2.12 -13.50
N PRO A 88 -8.91 1.50 -12.31
CA PRO A 88 -9.96 0.51 -12.09
C PRO A 88 -11.37 1.11 -12.13
N ALA A 89 -11.56 2.38 -11.76
CA ALA A 89 -12.86 3.04 -11.96
C ALA A 89 -13.23 3.13 -13.45
N PHE A 90 -12.26 3.45 -14.31
CA PHE A 90 -12.46 3.48 -15.76
C PHE A 90 -12.70 2.08 -16.33
N GLU A 91 -11.95 1.07 -15.87
CA GLU A 91 -12.16 -0.33 -16.25
C GLU A 91 -13.58 -0.80 -15.88
N ALA A 92 -14.03 -0.52 -14.66
CA ALA A 92 -15.39 -0.83 -14.21
C ALA A 92 -16.44 -0.20 -15.13
N LYS A 93 -16.30 1.09 -15.47
CA LYS A 93 -17.18 1.78 -16.43
C LYS A 93 -17.13 1.18 -17.83
N LEU A 94 -15.93 0.87 -18.32
CA LEU A 94 -15.70 0.36 -19.66
C LEU A 94 -16.35 -1.02 -19.86
N PHE A 95 -16.28 -1.89 -18.86
CA PHE A 95 -16.84 -3.23 -18.92
C PHE A 95 -18.28 -3.33 -18.39
N GLY A 96 -18.84 -2.24 -17.83
CA GLY A 96 -20.18 -2.24 -17.26
C GLY A 96 -20.31 -3.12 -16.01
N ILE A 97 -19.24 -3.18 -15.21
CA ILE A 97 -19.15 -3.97 -13.97
C ILE A 97 -18.99 -3.04 -12.76
N SER A 98 -19.19 -3.58 -11.56
CA SER A 98 -18.94 -2.88 -10.31
C SER A 98 -17.44 -2.70 -10.04
N VAL A 99 -17.10 -1.74 -9.16
CA VAL A 99 -15.72 -1.49 -8.73
C VAL A 99 -15.08 -2.72 -8.06
N PRO A 100 -15.75 -3.45 -7.13
CA PRO A 100 -15.23 -4.70 -6.59
C PRO A 100 -14.95 -5.77 -7.66
N GLU A 101 -15.79 -5.89 -8.68
CA GLU A 101 -15.56 -6.83 -9.80
C GLU A 101 -14.28 -6.47 -10.57
N ALA A 102 -14.04 -5.19 -10.83
CA ALA A 102 -12.81 -4.74 -11.48
C ALA A 102 -11.56 -5.06 -10.63
N PHE A 103 -11.65 -4.95 -9.30
CA PHE A 103 -10.57 -5.34 -8.40
C PHE A 103 -10.27 -6.84 -8.50
N VAL A 104 -11.31 -7.68 -8.47
CA VAL A 104 -11.16 -9.13 -8.63
C VAL A 104 -10.57 -9.50 -9.99
N LEU A 105 -10.92 -8.80 -11.07
CA LEU A 105 -10.28 -9.00 -12.37
C LEU A 105 -8.79 -8.60 -12.35
N ASN A 106 -8.46 -7.52 -11.66
CA ASN A 106 -7.09 -7.02 -11.56
C ASN A 106 -6.17 -7.94 -10.74
N ASP A 107 -6.71 -8.68 -9.77
CA ASP A 107 -5.98 -9.75 -9.07
C ASP A 107 -5.45 -10.85 -10.01
N LEU A 108 -6.02 -10.99 -11.21
CA LEU A 108 -5.48 -11.84 -12.26
C LEU A 108 -4.55 -11.07 -13.20
N ILE A 109 -4.99 -9.91 -13.69
CA ILE A 109 -4.33 -9.17 -14.78
C ILE A 109 -3.02 -8.53 -14.34
N LEU A 110 -3.01 -7.81 -13.22
CA LEU A 110 -1.85 -7.02 -12.80
C LEU A 110 -0.68 -7.89 -12.32
N PRO A 111 -0.88 -9.00 -11.56
CA PRO A 111 0.23 -9.90 -11.25
C PRO A 111 0.79 -10.59 -12.49
N LEU A 112 -0.06 -10.97 -13.46
CA LEU A 112 0.38 -11.53 -14.74
C LEU A 112 1.28 -10.53 -15.49
N LEU A 113 0.82 -9.28 -15.62
CA LEU A 113 1.59 -8.21 -16.24
C LEU A 113 2.90 -7.95 -15.48
N GLY A 114 2.84 -7.92 -14.16
CA GLY A 114 3.97 -7.73 -13.28
C GLY A 114 5.08 -8.77 -13.45
N VAL A 115 4.72 -10.07 -13.48
CA VAL A 115 5.67 -11.17 -13.74
C VAL A 115 6.34 -11.00 -15.10
N ILE A 116 5.58 -10.68 -16.14
CA ILE A 116 6.11 -10.47 -17.50
C ILE A 116 7.06 -9.27 -17.54
N LEU A 117 6.69 -8.14 -16.92
CA LEU A 117 7.54 -6.94 -16.89
C LEU A 117 8.84 -7.18 -16.10
N LEU A 118 8.74 -7.86 -14.96
CA LEU A 118 9.92 -8.24 -14.18
C LEU A 118 10.83 -9.18 -14.97
N TYR A 119 10.25 -10.16 -15.68
CA TYR A 119 10.99 -11.01 -16.61
C TYR A 119 11.69 -10.18 -17.70
N ILE A 120 11.02 -9.20 -18.31
CA ILE A 120 11.61 -8.33 -19.35
C ILE A 120 12.81 -7.57 -18.80
N ILE A 121 12.72 -7.02 -17.59
CA ILE A 121 13.82 -6.32 -16.91
C ILE A 121 14.98 -7.28 -16.68
N LEU A 122 14.73 -8.40 -16.01
CA LEU A 122 15.74 -9.41 -15.71
C LEU A 122 16.39 -9.95 -16.98
N PHE A 123 15.62 -10.17 -18.05
CA PHE A 123 16.14 -10.64 -19.32
C PHE A 123 16.99 -9.57 -20.01
N SER A 124 16.59 -8.31 -19.92
CA SER A 124 17.37 -7.19 -20.46
C SER A 124 18.69 -6.94 -19.74
N ILE A 125 18.83 -7.43 -18.50
CA ILE A 125 20.05 -7.33 -17.68
C ILE A 125 20.89 -8.59 -17.81
N THR A 126 20.28 -9.76 -17.68
CA THR A 126 20.98 -11.05 -17.58
C THR A 126 21.16 -11.73 -18.93
N GLU A 127 20.33 -11.40 -19.93
CA GLU A 127 20.28 -12.06 -21.24
C GLU A 127 20.00 -13.58 -21.13
N SER A 128 19.56 -14.06 -19.95
CA SER A 128 19.29 -15.45 -19.67
C SER A 128 17.80 -15.66 -19.42
N ARG A 129 17.15 -16.43 -20.29
CA ARG A 129 15.72 -16.73 -20.19
C ARG A 129 15.41 -17.51 -18.92
N LEU A 130 16.26 -18.49 -18.58
CA LEU A 130 16.06 -19.34 -17.40
C LEU A 130 16.18 -18.52 -16.10
N ILE A 131 17.25 -17.74 -15.94
CA ILE A 131 17.44 -16.90 -14.74
C ILE A 131 16.28 -15.91 -14.62
N SER A 132 15.92 -15.25 -15.72
CA SER A 132 14.84 -14.25 -15.72
C SER A 132 13.50 -14.88 -15.35
N ASN A 133 13.19 -16.07 -15.84
CA ASN A 133 11.96 -16.78 -15.49
C ASN A 133 11.94 -17.20 -14.01
N ILE A 134 13.02 -17.82 -13.53
CA ILE A 134 13.11 -18.28 -12.14
C ILE A 134 12.95 -17.11 -11.17
N PHE A 135 13.69 -16.01 -11.39
CA PHE A 135 13.66 -14.87 -10.48
C PHE A 135 12.36 -14.07 -10.56
N SER A 136 11.76 -13.92 -11.75
CA SER A 136 10.45 -13.26 -11.86
C SER A 136 9.33 -14.07 -11.19
N PHE A 137 9.26 -15.38 -11.47
CA PHE A 137 8.32 -16.28 -10.79
C PHE A 137 8.54 -16.28 -9.28
N SER A 138 9.78 -16.51 -8.83
CA SER A 138 10.08 -16.65 -7.41
C SER A 138 9.78 -15.37 -6.63
N PHE A 139 10.03 -14.19 -7.21
CA PHE A 139 9.74 -12.91 -6.57
C PHE A 139 8.24 -12.76 -6.29
N TYR A 140 7.39 -12.96 -7.30
CA TYR A 140 5.94 -12.87 -7.11
C TYR A 140 5.41 -14.00 -6.22
N PHE A 141 5.99 -15.21 -6.34
CA PHE A 141 5.60 -16.36 -5.53
C PHE A 141 5.81 -16.11 -4.02
N ILE A 142 6.92 -15.47 -3.62
CA ILE A 142 7.13 -15.16 -2.20
C ILE A 142 6.26 -14.00 -1.70
N PHE A 143 5.62 -13.24 -2.58
CA PHE A 143 4.80 -12.07 -2.25
C PHE A 143 3.33 -12.24 -2.68
N LEU A 144 2.80 -13.47 -2.74
CA LEU A 144 1.42 -13.73 -3.19
C LEU A 144 0.39 -12.92 -2.40
N GLY A 145 0.44 -12.97 -1.05
CA GLY A 145 -0.48 -12.20 -0.21
C GLY A 145 -0.33 -10.68 -0.34
N VAL A 146 0.90 -10.20 -0.54
CA VAL A 146 1.20 -8.76 -0.72
C VAL A 146 0.63 -8.25 -2.03
N PHE A 147 0.74 -9.04 -3.10
CA PHE A 147 0.19 -8.75 -4.42
C PHE A 147 -1.28 -9.18 -4.57
N ASN A 148 -2.05 -9.33 -3.48
CA ASN A 148 -3.52 -9.48 -3.51
C ASN A 148 -4.23 -8.14 -3.23
N ARG A 149 -3.64 -7.04 -3.72
CA ARG A 149 -4.12 -5.66 -3.57
C ARG A 149 -3.93 -4.90 -4.88
N PRO A 150 -5.00 -4.67 -5.66
CA PRO A 150 -4.92 -4.09 -7.01
C PRO A 150 -4.23 -2.72 -7.13
N ILE A 151 -4.48 -1.79 -6.21
CA ILE A 151 -3.88 -0.44 -6.30
C ILE A 151 -2.42 -0.45 -5.83
N SER A 152 -2.21 -0.70 -4.53
CA SER A 152 -0.88 -0.76 -3.93
C SER A 152 -0.71 -2.10 -3.20
N PRO A 153 0.24 -2.96 -3.64
CA PRO A 153 1.34 -2.62 -4.53
C PRO A 153 1.10 -2.93 -6.02
N GLN A 154 0.11 -3.71 -6.44
CA GLN A 154 0.08 -4.31 -7.80
C GLN A 154 0.26 -3.27 -8.92
N LEU A 155 -0.64 -2.29 -9.04
CA LEU A 155 -0.60 -1.28 -10.09
C LEU A 155 0.62 -0.36 -9.95
N GLY A 156 0.90 0.16 -8.75
CA GLY A 156 2.07 1.01 -8.52
C GLY A 156 3.40 0.33 -8.85
N PHE A 157 3.51 -0.97 -8.58
CA PHE A 157 4.71 -1.76 -8.84
C PHE A 157 4.95 -1.95 -10.34
N VAL A 158 3.90 -2.02 -11.17
CA VAL A 158 4.05 -2.02 -12.65
C VAL A 158 4.81 -0.79 -13.13
N PHE A 159 4.46 0.40 -12.64
CA PHE A 159 5.16 1.63 -13.00
C PHE A 159 6.59 1.67 -12.45
N LEU A 160 6.81 1.15 -11.23
CA LEU A 160 8.16 0.98 -10.69
C LEU A 160 9.02 0.10 -11.61
N LEU A 161 8.48 -1.04 -12.07
CA LEU A 161 9.18 -1.95 -12.98
C LEU A 161 9.55 -1.23 -14.30
N VAL A 162 8.61 -0.51 -14.91
CA VAL A 162 8.88 0.28 -16.13
C VAL A 162 9.97 1.34 -15.86
N GLY A 163 9.91 2.03 -14.74
CA GLY A 163 10.93 3.01 -14.36
C GLY A 163 12.32 2.39 -14.20
N VAL A 164 12.42 1.25 -13.52
CA VAL A 164 13.69 0.52 -13.36
C VAL A 164 14.21 -0.02 -14.69
N PHE A 165 13.32 -0.50 -15.58
CA PHE A 165 13.68 -0.87 -16.95
C PHE A 165 14.32 0.31 -17.70
N LEU A 166 13.70 1.49 -17.64
CA LEU A 166 14.20 2.70 -18.31
C LEU A 166 15.52 3.20 -17.71
N ILE A 167 15.68 3.12 -16.38
CA ILE A 167 16.96 3.40 -15.71
C ILE A 167 18.04 2.45 -16.24
N TRP A 168 17.78 1.13 -16.23
CA TRP A 168 18.72 0.14 -16.75
C TRP A 168 19.07 0.42 -18.21
N LYS A 169 18.07 0.69 -19.06
CA LYS A 169 18.31 1.01 -20.48
C LYS A 169 19.19 2.23 -20.63
N THR A 170 18.96 3.28 -19.85
CA THR A 170 19.73 4.53 -19.86
C THR A 170 21.19 4.34 -19.45
N ILE A 171 21.48 3.52 -18.43
CA ILE A 171 22.86 3.33 -17.91
C ILE A 171 23.62 2.18 -18.57
N SER A 172 22.92 1.24 -19.22
CA SER A 172 23.53 0.00 -19.75
C SER A 172 24.54 0.23 -20.87
N LYS A 173 24.44 1.35 -21.58
CA LYS A 173 25.37 1.79 -22.63
C LYS A 173 25.18 3.27 -22.95
N SER A 174 26.18 3.87 -23.57
CA SER A 174 26.05 5.22 -24.14
C SER A 174 25.22 5.15 -25.42
N TYR A 175 24.30 6.10 -25.59
CA TYR A 175 23.50 6.25 -26.79
C TYR A 175 23.84 7.57 -27.48
N GLU A 176 23.40 7.71 -28.73
CA GLU A 176 23.26 9.03 -29.33
C GLU A 176 22.36 9.91 -28.47
N LEU A 177 22.67 11.21 -28.44
CA LEU A 177 22.03 12.17 -27.54
C LEU A 177 20.50 12.13 -27.67
N GLU A 178 19.96 12.10 -28.88
CA GLU A 178 18.51 12.05 -29.12
C GLU A 178 17.85 10.88 -28.38
N LYS A 179 18.36 9.66 -28.59
CA LYS A 179 17.82 8.46 -27.94
C LYS A 179 17.96 8.50 -26.42
N PHE A 180 19.04 9.07 -25.91
CA PHE A 180 19.23 9.27 -24.48
C PHE A 180 18.21 10.26 -23.88
N LEU A 181 17.94 11.37 -24.59
CA LEU A 181 16.92 12.33 -24.17
C LEU A 181 15.51 11.72 -24.23
N ILE A 182 15.20 10.89 -25.23
CA ILE A 182 13.93 10.14 -25.30
C ILE A 182 13.77 9.22 -24.08
N LEU A 183 14.80 8.44 -23.73
CA LEU A 183 14.76 7.57 -22.56
C LEU A 183 14.55 8.36 -21.25
N ASN A 184 15.19 9.51 -21.11
CA ASN A 184 15.01 10.41 -19.96
C ASN A 184 13.63 11.05 -19.92
N SER A 185 13.08 11.42 -21.08
CA SER A 185 11.71 11.93 -21.20
C SER A 185 10.69 10.87 -20.75
N LEU A 186 10.82 9.63 -21.25
CA LEU A 186 9.96 8.52 -20.84
C LEU A 186 10.10 8.21 -19.33
N LEU A 187 11.33 8.24 -18.80
CA LEU A 187 11.57 8.04 -17.38
C LEU A 187 10.95 9.17 -16.55
N GLY A 188 11.05 10.42 -17.01
CA GLY A 188 10.43 11.61 -16.40
C GLY A 188 8.91 11.52 -16.40
N PHE A 189 8.31 10.98 -17.48
CA PHE A 189 6.87 10.72 -17.56
C PHE A 189 6.42 9.63 -16.56
N VAL A 190 7.13 8.50 -16.49
CA VAL A 190 6.80 7.40 -15.56
C VAL A 190 6.96 7.84 -14.10
N PHE A 191 8.05 8.56 -13.79
CA PHE A 191 8.24 9.18 -12.47
C PHE A 191 7.16 10.24 -12.19
N GLY A 192 6.79 11.01 -13.21
CA GLY A 192 5.58 11.82 -13.34
C GLY A 192 4.34 11.15 -12.74
N LEU A 193 3.98 10.01 -13.30
CA LEU A 193 2.80 9.27 -12.85
C LEU A 193 2.96 8.70 -11.44
N LEU A 194 4.15 8.20 -11.08
CA LEU A 194 4.38 7.54 -9.79
C LEU A 194 4.19 8.42 -8.56
N VAL A 195 4.38 9.74 -8.67
CA VAL A 195 4.14 10.67 -7.54
C VAL A 195 2.67 10.69 -7.12
N TYR A 196 1.77 10.37 -8.03
CA TYR A 196 0.34 10.24 -7.73
C TYR A 196 -0.06 8.89 -7.13
N VAL A 197 0.85 7.92 -7.07
CA VAL A 197 0.55 6.57 -6.54
C VAL A 197 0.96 6.46 -5.10
N TYR A 198 2.27 6.51 -4.88
CA TYR A 198 2.83 5.87 -3.71
C TYR A 198 4.24 6.39 -3.46
N PRO A 199 4.47 7.02 -2.28
CA PRO A 199 5.72 7.70 -1.99
C PRO A 199 6.94 6.81 -2.14
N PHE A 200 6.83 5.57 -1.69
CA PHE A 200 7.92 4.62 -1.67
C PHE A 200 8.41 4.21 -3.07
N TYR A 201 7.58 4.32 -4.12
CA TYR A 201 7.98 3.94 -5.48
C TYR A 201 8.66 5.07 -6.23
N TRP A 202 8.14 6.29 -6.14
CA TRP A 202 8.82 7.42 -6.79
C TRP A 202 10.14 7.74 -6.07
N THR A 203 10.22 7.65 -4.73
CA THR A 203 11.49 7.83 -4.00
C THR A 203 12.51 6.78 -4.43
N THR A 204 12.07 5.54 -4.65
CA THR A 204 12.92 4.47 -5.17
C THR A 204 13.49 4.81 -6.54
N LEU A 205 12.66 5.29 -7.47
CA LEU A 205 13.15 5.65 -8.80
C LEU A 205 14.12 6.82 -8.78
N ILE A 206 13.84 7.90 -8.06
CA ILE A 206 14.71 9.08 -8.04
C ILE A 206 16.07 8.76 -7.38
N VAL A 207 16.06 7.99 -6.28
CA VAL A 207 17.31 7.57 -5.61
C VAL A 207 18.10 6.61 -6.50
N LEU A 208 17.46 5.58 -7.06
CA LEU A 208 18.14 4.63 -7.93
C LEU A 208 18.67 5.29 -9.20
N TYR A 209 17.88 6.18 -9.80
CA TYR A 209 18.30 6.92 -10.98
C TYR A 209 19.50 7.80 -10.64
N GLY A 210 19.40 8.65 -9.60
CA GLY A 210 20.47 9.54 -9.18
C GLY A 210 21.76 8.82 -8.80
N VAL A 211 21.69 7.74 -8.01
CA VAL A 211 22.88 6.97 -7.62
C VAL A 211 23.52 6.28 -8.84
N SER A 212 22.71 5.63 -9.69
CA SER A 212 23.24 4.89 -10.83
C SER A 212 23.88 5.79 -11.88
N SER A 213 23.27 6.92 -12.21
CA SER A 213 23.83 7.92 -13.12
C SER A 213 25.07 8.59 -12.51
N LEU A 214 25.10 8.93 -11.21
CA LEU A 214 26.29 9.50 -10.57
C LEU A 214 27.49 8.56 -10.67
N LEU A 215 27.32 7.27 -10.36
CA LEU A 215 28.40 6.28 -10.49
C LEU A 215 28.90 6.15 -11.94
N VAL A 216 27.99 6.26 -12.92
CA VAL A 216 28.35 6.29 -14.34
C VAL A 216 29.10 7.57 -14.71
N ILE A 217 28.61 8.74 -14.28
CA ILE A 217 29.23 10.04 -14.53
C ILE A 217 30.65 10.06 -13.97
N PHE A 218 30.86 9.58 -12.74
CA PHE A 218 32.20 9.52 -12.13
C PHE A 218 33.17 8.66 -12.93
N LYS A 219 32.67 7.55 -13.50
CA LYS A 219 33.50 6.66 -14.31
C LYS A 219 33.79 7.22 -15.71
N GLU A 220 32.79 7.79 -16.37
CA GLU A 220 32.86 8.12 -17.80
C GLU A 220 33.12 9.61 -18.08
N ARG A 221 33.00 10.47 -17.06
CA ARG A 221 33.27 11.91 -17.11
C ARG A 221 32.44 12.68 -18.15
N GLN A 222 31.29 12.15 -18.56
CA GLN A 222 30.39 12.76 -19.55
C GLN A 222 29.38 13.74 -18.92
N TYR A 223 29.85 14.72 -18.13
CA TYR A 223 29.00 15.57 -17.30
C TYR A 223 27.88 16.28 -18.09
N LEU A 224 28.21 16.96 -19.19
CA LEU A 224 27.24 17.74 -19.97
C LEU A 224 26.15 16.86 -20.61
N TYR A 225 26.50 15.64 -21.02
CA TYR A 225 25.54 14.67 -21.56
C TYR A 225 24.48 14.34 -20.50
N TRP A 226 24.90 14.02 -19.27
CA TRP A 226 23.98 13.69 -18.18
C TRP A 226 23.18 14.90 -17.66
N VAL A 227 23.77 16.10 -17.65
CA VAL A 227 23.04 17.33 -17.30
C VAL A 227 21.85 17.57 -18.24
N LYS A 228 22.03 17.36 -19.56
CA LYS A 228 20.92 17.46 -20.53
C LYS A 228 19.84 16.41 -20.26
N GLY A 229 20.23 15.19 -19.89
CA GLY A 229 19.30 14.12 -19.53
C GLY A 229 18.47 14.48 -18.30
N TYR A 230 19.11 14.96 -17.23
CA TYR A 230 18.41 15.42 -16.03
C TYR A 230 17.48 16.59 -16.31
N PHE A 231 17.89 17.54 -17.14
CA PHE A 231 17.02 18.65 -17.52
C PHE A 231 15.72 18.17 -18.18
N VAL A 232 15.83 17.26 -19.17
CA VAL A 232 14.64 16.70 -19.85
C VAL A 232 13.80 15.85 -18.89
N PHE A 233 14.42 14.99 -18.08
CA PHE A 233 13.73 14.21 -17.05
C PHE A 233 12.93 15.11 -16.11
N SER A 234 13.55 16.14 -15.54
CA SER A 234 12.93 17.06 -14.58
C SER A 234 11.84 17.91 -15.22
N LEU A 235 12.04 18.40 -16.45
CA LEU A 235 11.03 19.19 -17.16
C LEU A 235 9.76 18.37 -17.40
N VAL A 236 9.91 17.16 -17.95
CA VAL A 236 8.76 16.28 -18.23
C VAL A 236 8.07 15.88 -16.92
N SER A 237 8.84 15.48 -15.91
CA SER A 237 8.30 15.16 -14.59
C SER A 237 7.50 16.32 -14.00
N LEU A 238 8.04 17.54 -14.03
CA LEU A 238 7.40 18.73 -13.47
C LEU A 238 6.07 19.04 -14.17
N LEU A 239 6.01 18.89 -15.50
CA LEU A 239 4.78 19.09 -16.27
C LEU A 239 3.70 18.09 -15.87
N ILE A 240 4.07 16.83 -15.66
CA ILE A 240 3.12 15.79 -15.22
C ILE A 240 2.70 16.00 -13.76
N HIS A 241 3.61 16.42 -12.87
CA HIS A 241 3.36 16.63 -11.43
C HIS A 241 2.66 17.93 -11.08
N LEU A 242 2.50 18.85 -12.03
CA LEU A 242 2.00 20.19 -11.74
C LEU A 242 0.66 20.18 -10.97
N PRO A 243 -0.36 19.37 -11.34
CA PRO A 243 -1.58 19.25 -10.54
C PRO A 243 -1.35 18.82 -9.08
N TYR A 244 -0.40 17.90 -8.84
CA TYR A 244 -0.07 17.45 -7.49
C TYR A 244 0.56 18.58 -6.67
N ILE A 245 1.51 19.31 -7.26
CA ILE A 245 2.18 20.43 -6.59
C ILE A 245 1.15 21.48 -6.17
N LEU A 246 0.19 21.80 -7.05
CA LEU A 246 -0.88 22.74 -6.73
C LEU A 246 -1.76 22.25 -5.56
N ASN A 247 -2.05 20.95 -5.51
CA ASN A 247 -2.77 20.35 -4.38
C ASN A 247 -1.95 20.39 -3.08
N VAL A 248 -0.67 20.04 -3.14
CA VAL A 248 0.26 20.11 -1.99
C VAL A 248 0.39 21.53 -1.43
N LEU A 249 0.41 22.55 -2.28
CA LEU A 249 0.40 23.94 -1.82
C LEU A 249 -0.90 24.33 -1.09
N LYS A 250 -2.03 23.66 -1.38
CA LYS A 250 -3.26 23.83 -0.60
C LYS A 250 -3.17 23.08 0.73
N ILE A 251 -2.65 21.85 0.72
CA ILE A 251 -2.42 21.04 1.92
C ILE A 251 -1.55 21.79 2.94
N PHE A 252 -0.47 22.45 2.50
CA PHE A 252 0.42 23.22 3.38
C PHE A 252 -0.24 24.40 4.08
N LYS A 253 -1.43 24.83 3.63
CA LYS A 253 -2.21 25.90 4.26
C LYS A 253 -3.24 25.36 5.24
N ASP A 254 -3.45 24.05 5.29
CA ASP A 254 -4.43 23.42 6.15
C ASP A 254 -3.89 23.28 7.59
N PRO A 255 -4.63 23.76 8.62
CA PRO A 255 -4.17 23.70 10.01
C PRO A 255 -4.06 22.28 10.55
N SER A 256 -4.79 21.31 9.98
CA SER A 256 -4.78 19.91 10.40
C SER A 256 -3.68 19.09 9.74
N LEU A 257 -2.85 19.68 8.88
CA LEU A 257 -1.75 18.96 8.20
C LEU A 257 -0.83 18.23 9.17
N PHE A 258 -0.40 18.89 10.25
CA PHE A 258 0.53 18.26 11.19
C PHE A 258 -0.12 17.06 11.88
N GLU A 259 -1.33 17.22 12.39
CA GLU A 259 -2.09 16.14 13.03
C GLU A 259 -2.28 14.96 12.06
N ALA A 260 -2.73 15.24 10.84
CA ALA A 260 -2.91 14.23 9.80
C ALA A 260 -1.59 13.53 9.41
N SER A 261 -0.48 14.27 9.35
CA SER A 261 0.84 13.70 9.04
C SER A 261 1.29 12.71 10.10
N VAL A 262 1.11 13.04 11.39
CA VAL A 262 1.46 12.13 12.49
C VAL A 262 0.53 10.90 12.50
N ARG A 263 -0.77 11.07 12.21
CA ARG A 263 -1.70 9.93 12.03
C ARG A 263 -1.30 9.01 10.86
N ASN A 264 -0.71 9.58 9.81
CA ASN A 264 -0.14 8.85 8.66
C ASN A 264 1.28 8.31 8.92
N GLY A 265 1.78 8.39 10.16
CA GLY A 265 3.04 7.75 10.58
C GLY A 265 4.29 8.61 10.42
N LEU A 266 4.15 9.94 10.31
CA LEU A 266 5.29 10.84 10.39
C LEU A 266 5.93 10.77 11.78
N VAL A 267 7.21 10.36 11.84
CA VAL A 267 8.01 10.40 13.07
C VAL A 267 9.22 11.30 12.85
N LEU A 268 9.39 12.31 13.71
CA LEU A 268 10.53 13.23 13.64
C LEU A 268 11.73 12.63 14.40
N THR A 269 12.71 12.10 13.65
CA THR A 269 13.92 11.50 14.21
C THR A 269 15.04 11.36 13.19
N HIS A 270 16.27 11.64 13.63
CA HIS A 270 17.50 11.33 12.90
C HIS A 270 18.06 9.93 13.22
N TRP A 271 17.40 9.16 14.09
CA TRP A 271 17.86 7.83 14.45
C TRP A 271 17.64 6.84 13.29
N PRO A 272 18.65 6.05 12.87
CA PRO A 272 18.50 5.10 11.78
C PRO A 272 17.28 4.18 12.00
N GLY A 273 16.41 4.10 11.00
CA GLY A 273 15.30 3.15 10.97
C GLY A 273 15.66 1.83 10.29
N ALA A 274 14.66 0.96 10.14
CA ALA A 274 14.66 -0.13 9.16
C ALA A 274 15.87 -1.10 9.21
N PHE A 275 16.50 -1.30 10.38
CA PHE A 275 17.77 -2.02 10.51
C PHE A 275 17.80 -3.38 9.80
N PHE A 276 16.67 -4.10 9.81
CA PHE A 276 16.56 -5.40 9.13
C PHE A 276 16.69 -5.28 7.61
N ASN A 277 15.99 -4.33 6.99
CA ASN A 277 16.05 -4.08 5.54
C ASN A 277 17.47 -3.64 5.15
N THR A 278 18.04 -2.71 5.93
CA THR A 278 19.40 -2.23 5.69
C THR A 278 20.44 -3.33 5.86
N ALA A 279 20.31 -4.20 6.86
CA ALA A 279 21.21 -5.35 7.02
C ALA A 279 21.13 -6.31 5.82
N PHE A 280 19.93 -6.60 5.33
CA PHE A 280 19.73 -7.45 4.15
C PHE A 280 20.40 -6.89 2.90
N ILE A 281 20.23 -5.60 2.62
CA ILE A 281 20.85 -5.01 1.44
C ILE A 281 22.37 -4.87 1.60
N LEU A 282 22.87 -4.54 2.81
CA LEU A 282 24.31 -4.49 3.09
C LEU A 282 24.97 -5.87 2.98
N PHE A 283 24.25 -6.94 3.29
CA PHE A 283 24.74 -8.31 3.10
C PHE A 283 25.02 -8.64 1.62
N CYS A 284 24.44 -7.91 0.67
CA CYS A 284 24.77 -8.04 -0.75
C CYS A 284 26.12 -7.44 -1.12
N PHE A 285 26.67 -6.52 -0.33
CA PHE A 285 27.97 -5.90 -0.58
C PHE A 285 29.13 -6.91 -0.66
N PRO A 286 29.35 -7.79 0.34
CA PRO A 286 30.40 -8.82 0.23
C PRO A 286 30.16 -9.79 -0.94
N ILE A 287 28.90 -10.10 -1.28
CA ILE A 287 28.58 -10.96 -2.44
C ILE A 287 29.07 -10.31 -3.73
N VAL A 288 28.72 -9.05 -3.96
CA VAL A 288 29.15 -8.30 -5.16
C VAL A 288 30.68 -8.11 -5.15
N TYR A 289 31.25 -7.73 -4.01
CA TYR A 289 32.69 -7.49 -3.86
C TYR A 289 33.53 -8.74 -4.18
N LEU A 290 33.16 -9.91 -3.64
CA LEU A 290 33.85 -11.18 -3.91
C LEU A 290 33.85 -11.56 -5.39
N LEU A 291 32.89 -11.05 -6.14
CA LEU A 291 32.69 -11.37 -7.55
C LEU A 291 33.11 -10.25 -8.51
N THR A 292 33.54 -9.09 -8.01
CA THR A 292 33.92 -7.91 -8.83
C THR A 292 34.83 -8.23 -10.01
N SER A 293 35.80 -9.13 -9.84
CA SER A 293 36.74 -9.54 -10.90
C SER A 293 36.08 -10.38 -12.01
N HIS A 294 34.91 -10.96 -11.77
CA HIS A 294 34.20 -11.87 -12.67
C HIS A 294 33.04 -11.21 -13.42
N PHE A 295 32.76 -9.93 -13.16
CA PHE A 295 31.78 -9.19 -13.94
C PHE A 295 32.36 -8.88 -15.32
N SER A 296 31.86 -9.59 -16.34
CA SER A 296 32.26 -9.35 -17.74
C SER A 296 31.81 -7.97 -18.23
N ASN A 297 30.64 -7.52 -17.79
CA ASN A 297 30.13 -6.18 -18.06
C ASN A 297 30.28 -5.29 -16.83
N LYS A 298 31.13 -4.26 -16.90
CA LYS A 298 31.32 -3.29 -15.81
C LYS A 298 30.06 -2.48 -15.48
N ARG A 299 29.09 -2.37 -16.39
CA ARG A 299 27.79 -1.73 -16.13
C ARG A 299 26.93 -2.55 -15.18
N HIS A 300 27.02 -3.89 -15.24
CA HIS A 300 26.37 -4.76 -14.26
C HIS A 300 26.90 -4.50 -12.86
N LEU A 301 28.23 -4.37 -12.72
CA LEU A 301 28.87 -4.07 -11.44
C LEU A 301 28.42 -2.72 -10.88
N ILE A 302 28.42 -1.67 -11.72
CA ILE A 302 27.95 -0.33 -11.32
C ILE A 302 26.48 -0.40 -10.86
N PHE A 303 25.62 -1.08 -11.62
CA PHE A 303 24.22 -1.18 -11.28
C PHE A 303 23.98 -1.97 -9.99
N SER A 304 24.71 -3.07 -9.75
CA SER A 304 24.67 -3.80 -8.48
C SER A 304 25.04 -2.91 -7.29
N TYR A 305 26.10 -2.10 -7.40
CA TYR A 305 26.45 -1.14 -6.35
C TYR A 305 25.40 -0.04 -6.19
N ALA A 306 24.83 0.45 -7.30
CA ALA A 306 23.77 1.43 -7.25
C ALA A 306 22.52 0.91 -6.50
N LEU A 307 22.13 -0.35 -6.73
CA LEU A 307 21.03 -0.99 -6.02
C LEU A 307 21.31 -1.09 -4.51
N ILE A 308 22.53 -1.47 -4.12
CA ILE A 308 22.92 -1.55 -2.70
C ILE A 308 22.85 -0.18 -2.03
N ILE A 309 23.53 0.82 -2.61
CA ILE A 309 23.58 2.19 -2.06
C ILE A 309 22.18 2.78 -2.00
N SER A 310 21.37 2.60 -3.05
CA SER A 310 19.99 3.09 -3.08
C SER A 310 19.14 2.44 -2.00
N GLY A 311 19.27 1.12 -1.79
CA GLY A 311 18.55 0.43 -0.73
C GLY A 311 18.91 0.93 0.68
N VAL A 312 20.17 1.30 0.92
CA VAL A 312 20.60 1.94 2.18
C VAL A 312 20.01 3.34 2.30
N VAL A 313 20.15 4.17 1.27
CA VAL A 313 19.66 5.56 1.27
C VAL A 313 18.15 5.61 1.50
N LEU A 314 17.37 4.74 0.84
CA LEU A 314 15.91 4.71 1.02
C LEU A 314 15.49 4.37 2.45
N ASN A 315 16.14 3.36 3.05
CA ASN A 315 15.80 2.89 4.39
C ASN A 315 16.33 3.82 5.51
N TRP A 316 17.37 4.61 5.24
CA TRP A 316 18.01 5.54 6.19
C TRP A 316 17.89 7.01 5.78
N GLN A 317 16.94 7.35 4.90
CA GLN A 317 16.72 8.73 4.45
C GLN A 317 16.45 9.68 5.64
N ASN A 318 15.85 9.17 6.71
CA ASN A 318 15.52 9.93 7.90
C ASN A 318 16.75 10.43 8.68
N ILE A 319 17.92 9.81 8.52
CA ILE A 319 19.17 10.32 9.10
C ILE A 319 19.48 11.71 8.56
N ILE A 320 19.15 11.96 7.29
CA ILE A 320 19.39 13.23 6.60
C ILE A 320 18.19 14.16 6.79
N THR A 321 16.98 13.67 6.55
CA THR A 321 15.76 14.51 6.56
C THR A 321 15.23 14.82 7.96
N GLY A 322 15.64 14.05 8.98
CA GLY A 322 15.05 14.11 10.32
C GLY A 322 13.61 13.59 10.37
N GLN A 323 13.12 12.97 9.30
CA GLN A 323 11.73 12.57 9.13
C GLN A 323 11.65 11.13 8.63
N VAL A 324 10.96 10.28 9.37
CA VAL A 324 10.59 8.94 8.90
C VAL A 324 9.27 9.09 8.14
N LEU A 325 9.33 8.89 6.81
CA LEU A 325 8.16 8.88 5.94
C LEU A 325 7.42 7.55 6.12
N GLN A 326 6.46 7.53 7.06
CA GLN A 326 5.61 6.37 7.36
C GLN A 326 6.45 5.11 7.70
N PHE A 327 5.82 3.96 7.97
CA PHE A 327 6.51 2.75 8.42
C PHE A 327 7.61 2.26 7.45
N SER A 328 8.79 1.95 7.99
CA SER A 328 9.92 1.39 7.22
C SER A 328 9.66 0.02 6.56
N SER A 329 8.60 -0.67 6.96
CA SER A 329 8.16 -1.93 6.35
C SER A 329 7.80 -1.75 4.87
N HIS A 330 7.39 -0.56 4.43
CA HIS A 330 7.01 -0.31 3.04
C HIS A 330 8.19 -0.38 2.06
N TYR A 331 9.41 -0.10 2.52
CA TYR A 331 10.63 -0.31 1.72
C TYR A 331 11.06 -1.79 1.67
N TYR A 332 10.46 -2.69 2.45
CA TYR A 332 10.86 -4.10 2.47
C TYR A 332 10.72 -4.78 1.10
N LEU A 333 9.56 -4.62 0.44
CA LEU A 333 9.31 -5.17 -0.90
C LEU A 333 10.37 -4.69 -1.91
N ILE A 334 10.70 -3.39 -1.86
CA ILE A 334 11.71 -2.76 -2.73
C ILE A 334 13.10 -3.29 -2.40
N THR A 335 13.45 -3.46 -1.13
CA THR A 335 14.72 -4.05 -0.70
C THR A 335 14.86 -5.48 -1.23
N ILE A 336 13.82 -6.31 -1.11
CA ILE A 336 13.87 -7.68 -1.64
C ILE A 336 13.95 -7.67 -3.17
N PHE A 337 13.22 -6.78 -3.84
CA PHE A 337 13.32 -6.61 -5.29
C PHE A 337 14.76 -6.27 -5.73
N PHE A 338 15.44 -5.35 -5.04
CA PHE A 338 16.84 -5.04 -5.32
C PHE A 338 17.77 -6.23 -5.09
N ILE A 339 17.55 -7.00 -4.02
CA ILE A 339 18.31 -8.24 -3.76
C ILE A 339 18.12 -9.24 -4.89
N PHE A 340 16.89 -9.43 -5.39
CA PHE A 340 16.61 -10.31 -6.51
C PHE A 340 17.32 -9.88 -7.78
N LEU A 341 17.33 -8.58 -8.10
CA LEU A 341 18.10 -8.04 -9.21
C LEU A 341 19.60 -8.32 -9.03
N ILE A 342 20.17 -8.03 -7.86
CA ILE A 342 21.60 -8.26 -7.57
C ILE A 342 21.97 -9.74 -7.73
N ILE A 343 21.21 -10.65 -7.12
CA ILE A 343 21.49 -12.08 -7.17
C ILE A 343 21.34 -12.60 -8.60
N SER A 344 20.36 -12.14 -9.37
CA SER A 344 20.20 -12.55 -10.78
C SER A 344 21.41 -12.16 -11.63
N ILE A 345 21.96 -10.96 -11.41
CA ILE A 345 23.17 -10.46 -12.07
C ILE A 345 24.39 -11.30 -11.65
N VAL A 346 24.52 -11.57 -10.35
CA VAL A 346 25.60 -12.40 -9.80
C VAL A 346 25.57 -13.80 -10.40
N LEU A 347 24.40 -14.45 -10.39
CA LEU A 347 24.22 -15.81 -10.91
C LEU A 347 24.54 -15.88 -12.40
N LYS A 348 24.15 -14.87 -13.19
CA LYS A 348 24.49 -14.78 -14.61
C LYS A 348 25.99 -14.80 -14.88
N ASN A 349 26.74 -13.99 -14.13
CA ASN A 349 28.20 -13.93 -14.30
C ASN A 349 28.88 -15.22 -13.80
N LEU A 350 28.36 -15.83 -12.73
CA LEU A 350 28.86 -17.12 -12.23
C LEU A 350 28.64 -18.25 -13.22
N LEU A 351 27.43 -18.39 -13.77
CA LEU A 351 27.12 -19.42 -14.77
C LEU A 351 27.96 -19.25 -16.04
N SER A 352 28.16 -18.01 -16.50
CA SER A 352 29.04 -17.75 -17.65
C SER A 352 30.48 -18.23 -17.42
N SER A 353 30.99 -18.09 -16.20
CA SER A 353 32.35 -18.54 -15.84
C SER A 353 32.42 -20.07 -15.72
N LEU A 354 31.37 -20.71 -15.20
CA LEU A 354 31.24 -22.17 -15.14
C LEU A 354 31.24 -22.81 -16.54
N PHE A 355 30.48 -22.26 -17.47
CA PHE A 355 30.43 -22.77 -18.85
C PHE A 355 31.77 -22.62 -19.59
N ASN A 356 32.60 -21.65 -19.19
CA ASN A 356 33.94 -21.46 -19.74
C ASN A 356 35.00 -22.37 -19.11
N GLN A 357 34.60 -23.37 -18.31
CA GLN A 357 35.49 -24.34 -17.64
C GLN A 357 36.56 -23.70 -16.74
N GLU A 358 36.34 -22.49 -16.23
CA GLU A 358 37.21 -21.92 -15.23
C GLU A 358 37.00 -22.62 -13.89
N ASN A 359 38.08 -23.09 -13.25
CA ASN A 359 38.00 -23.64 -11.91
C ASN A 359 37.28 -22.66 -10.95
N LEU A 360 36.28 -23.18 -10.24
CA LEU A 360 35.52 -22.39 -9.27
C LEU A 360 36.43 -22.05 -8.08
N SER A 361 36.78 -20.78 -7.94
CA SER A 361 37.49 -20.31 -6.75
C SER A 361 36.58 -20.40 -5.52
N TYR A 362 37.19 -20.57 -4.33
CA TYR A 362 36.46 -20.58 -3.06
C TYR A 362 35.57 -19.33 -2.88
N LYS A 363 35.97 -18.17 -3.45
CA LYS A 363 35.19 -16.93 -3.45
C LYS A 363 33.84 -17.08 -4.17
N LYS A 364 33.81 -17.84 -5.29
CA LYS A 364 32.57 -18.11 -6.04
C LYS A 364 31.61 -18.98 -5.23
N TRP A 365 32.12 -20.06 -4.63
CA TRP A 365 31.32 -20.93 -3.77
C TRP A 365 30.77 -20.19 -2.54
N LEU A 366 31.59 -19.36 -1.91
CA LEU A 366 31.16 -18.54 -0.79
C LEU A 366 30.04 -17.57 -1.20
N ALA A 367 30.18 -16.89 -2.34
CA ALA A 367 29.14 -15.98 -2.85
C ALA A 367 27.83 -16.72 -3.18
N ILE A 368 27.89 -17.95 -3.73
CA ILE A 368 26.72 -18.80 -3.96
C ILE A 368 26.05 -19.17 -2.64
N ALA A 369 26.82 -19.67 -1.66
CA ALA A 369 26.30 -20.05 -0.36
C ALA A 369 25.65 -18.86 0.37
N MET A 370 26.26 -17.67 0.31
CA MET A 370 25.69 -16.44 0.87
C MET A 370 24.40 -16.04 0.16
N SER A 371 24.35 -16.11 -1.17
CA SER A 371 23.15 -15.79 -1.95
C SER A 371 22.00 -16.76 -1.64
N ALA A 372 22.29 -18.06 -1.58
CA ALA A 372 21.33 -19.10 -1.23
C ALA A 372 20.81 -18.89 0.21
N THR A 373 21.70 -18.62 1.16
CA THR A 373 21.33 -18.32 2.55
C THR A 373 20.40 -17.11 2.63
N LEU A 374 20.73 -16.02 1.94
CA LEU A 374 19.90 -14.82 1.91
C LEU A 374 18.50 -15.11 1.34
N LEU A 375 18.40 -15.85 0.23
CA LEU A 375 17.12 -16.27 -0.35
C LEU A 375 16.31 -17.16 0.59
N LEU A 376 16.94 -18.12 1.27
CA LEU A 376 16.27 -19.00 2.24
C LEU A 376 15.70 -18.20 3.42
N VAL A 377 16.45 -17.22 3.94
CA VAL A 377 15.97 -16.35 5.01
C VAL A 377 14.78 -15.50 4.54
N ILE A 378 14.83 -14.98 3.31
CA ILE A 378 13.71 -14.23 2.72
C ILE A 378 12.47 -15.11 2.59
N ILE A 379 12.60 -16.32 2.03
CA ILE A 379 11.51 -17.29 1.90
C ILE A 379 10.93 -17.64 3.26
N TYR A 380 11.78 -17.92 4.26
CA TYR A 380 11.34 -18.22 5.62
C TYR A 380 10.54 -17.06 6.23
N LYS A 381 10.99 -15.82 6.04
CA LYS A 381 10.28 -14.63 6.51
C LYS A 381 8.94 -14.42 5.79
N GLN A 382 8.87 -14.77 4.51
CA GLN A 382 7.68 -14.63 3.65
C GLN A 382 6.75 -15.86 3.67
N LYS A 383 7.02 -16.87 4.52
CA LYS A 383 6.23 -18.11 4.52
C LYS A 383 4.72 -17.90 4.66
N ASN A 384 4.29 -16.90 5.43
CA ASN A 384 2.86 -16.62 5.64
C ASN A 384 2.21 -16.00 4.40
N ASP A 385 2.93 -15.12 3.70
CA ASP A 385 2.49 -14.53 2.43
C ASP A 385 2.31 -15.57 1.32
N ILE A 386 2.97 -16.72 1.44
CA ILE A 386 2.78 -17.89 0.58
C ILE A 386 1.62 -18.77 1.09
N VAL A 387 1.66 -19.16 2.36
CA VAL A 387 0.74 -20.16 2.93
C VAL A 387 -0.71 -19.66 2.99
N ILE A 388 -0.94 -18.39 3.31
CA ILE A 388 -2.30 -17.86 3.49
C ILE A 388 -3.11 -17.90 2.18
N PRO A 389 -2.61 -17.42 1.02
CA PRO A 389 -3.33 -17.57 -0.25
C PRO A 389 -3.69 -19.02 -0.57
N PHE A 390 -2.75 -19.97 -0.42
CA PHE A 390 -3.05 -21.40 -0.64
C PHE A 390 -4.08 -21.94 0.36
N LYS A 391 -3.99 -21.54 1.63
CA LYS A 391 -5.00 -21.91 2.64
C LYS A 391 -6.38 -21.38 2.24
N ASN A 392 -6.48 -20.17 1.72
CA ASN A 392 -7.75 -19.57 1.29
C ASN A 392 -8.28 -20.19 -0.01
N ILE A 393 -7.44 -20.81 -0.84
CA ILE A 393 -7.91 -21.62 -1.98
C ILE A 393 -8.54 -22.94 -1.48
N VAL A 394 -7.87 -23.63 -0.55
CA VAL A 394 -8.31 -24.95 -0.06
C VAL A 394 -9.46 -24.84 0.94
N TYR A 395 -9.39 -23.84 1.82
CA TYR A 395 -10.36 -23.54 2.86
C TYR A 395 -10.84 -22.09 2.72
N PRO A 396 -11.59 -21.77 1.65
CA PRO A 396 -12.03 -20.41 1.41
C PRO A 396 -12.87 -19.89 2.58
N PRO A 397 -12.72 -18.61 2.96
CA PRO A 397 -13.56 -18.00 3.98
C PRO A 397 -15.03 -18.11 3.58
N ASP A 398 -15.88 -18.41 4.55
CA ASP A 398 -17.33 -18.33 4.36
C ASP A 398 -17.76 -16.88 4.52
N ILE A 399 -18.21 -16.26 3.43
CA ILE A 399 -18.68 -14.87 3.42
C ILE A 399 -20.20 -14.77 3.49
N THR A 400 -20.92 -15.86 3.81
CA THR A 400 -22.39 -15.87 3.91
C THR A 400 -22.93 -14.81 4.85
N GLU A 401 -22.31 -14.63 6.03
CA GLU A 401 -22.78 -13.62 6.99
C GLU A 401 -22.56 -12.20 6.47
N LEU A 402 -21.51 -11.97 5.68
CA LEU A 402 -21.27 -10.68 5.01
C LEU A 402 -22.35 -10.37 3.97
N GLN A 403 -22.96 -11.37 3.32
CA GLN A 403 -24.02 -11.16 2.34
C GLN A 403 -25.31 -10.61 2.97
N ARG A 404 -25.49 -10.80 4.27
CA ARG A 404 -26.70 -10.39 5.00
C ARG A 404 -27.00 -8.91 4.86
N ILE A 405 -25.95 -8.08 4.77
CA ILE A 405 -26.03 -6.61 4.67
C ILE A 405 -26.49 -6.12 3.29
N SER A 406 -26.31 -6.93 2.24
CA SER A 406 -26.53 -6.51 0.85
C SER A 406 -27.91 -5.88 0.61
N PRO A 407 -29.04 -6.45 1.07
CA PRO A 407 -30.34 -5.82 0.88
C PRO A 407 -30.50 -4.44 1.54
N ALA A 408 -29.80 -4.18 2.64
CA ALA A 408 -29.81 -2.87 3.28
C ALA A 408 -28.98 -1.84 2.50
N LEU A 409 -27.81 -2.24 1.98
CA LEU A 409 -26.99 -1.40 1.09
C LEU A 409 -27.71 -1.09 -0.22
N ASP A 410 -28.36 -2.09 -0.82
CA ASP A 410 -29.19 -1.92 -2.02
C ASP A 410 -30.32 -0.92 -1.79
N TRP A 411 -30.95 -0.98 -0.61
CA TRP A 411 -32.00 -0.03 -0.25
C TRP A 411 -31.44 1.37 -0.11
N LEU A 412 -30.33 1.54 0.62
CA LEU A 412 -29.65 2.82 0.80
C LEU A 412 -29.28 3.44 -0.55
N ASN A 413 -28.61 2.69 -1.42
CA ASN A 413 -28.18 3.17 -2.74
C ASN A 413 -29.33 3.59 -3.67
N LYS A 414 -30.52 2.98 -3.53
CA LYS A 414 -31.68 3.26 -4.40
C LYS A 414 -32.63 4.32 -3.84
N ASN A 415 -32.69 4.49 -2.52
CA ASN A 415 -33.77 5.25 -1.85
C ASN A 415 -33.28 6.47 -1.07
N THR A 416 -31.98 6.74 -1.09
CA THR A 416 -31.39 7.91 -0.41
C THR A 416 -30.85 8.93 -1.41
N GLU A 417 -30.73 10.17 -0.95
CA GLU A 417 -30.09 11.21 -1.74
C GLU A 417 -28.58 10.96 -1.80
N THR A 418 -27.97 11.24 -2.95
CA THR A 418 -26.50 11.17 -3.12
C THR A 418 -25.81 12.00 -2.04
N GLU A 419 -24.72 11.46 -1.49
CA GLU A 419 -23.97 12.05 -0.38
C GLU A 419 -24.66 12.09 0.98
N SER A 420 -25.83 11.44 1.15
CA SER A 420 -26.40 11.27 2.50
C SER A 420 -25.41 10.58 3.44
N VAL A 421 -25.42 10.93 4.71
CA VAL A 421 -24.54 10.39 5.75
C VAL A 421 -25.25 9.31 6.55
N VAL A 422 -24.63 8.14 6.63
CA VAL A 422 -25.12 6.96 7.37
C VAL A 422 -24.31 6.77 8.65
N TYR A 423 -25.00 6.71 9.78
CA TYR A 423 -24.47 6.31 11.08
C TYR A 423 -24.72 4.81 11.30
N GLY A 424 -23.68 4.00 11.37
CA GLY A 424 -23.80 2.54 11.47
C GLY A 424 -23.60 2.00 12.88
N LEU A 425 -24.44 1.07 13.33
CA LEU A 425 -24.34 0.40 14.63
C LEU A 425 -24.32 -1.12 14.49
N GLY A 426 -23.16 -1.73 14.73
CA GLY A 426 -22.92 -3.18 14.71
C GLY A 426 -22.48 -3.75 13.36
N GLY A 427 -21.34 -4.43 13.28
CA GLY A 427 -20.74 -4.85 12.00
C GLY A 427 -19.85 -3.77 11.34
N LYS A 428 -19.38 -4.04 10.10
CA LYS A 428 -18.36 -3.23 9.38
C LYS A 428 -18.95 -2.26 8.34
N TYR A 429 -19.94 -1.44 8.73
CA TYR A 429 -20.62 -0.52 7.79
C TYR A 429 -19.77 0.61 7.27
N ASP A 430 -18.85 1.05 8.13
CA ASP A 430 -17.99 2.19 7.93
C ASP A 430 -17.14 2.07 6.67
N VAL A 431 -17.02 0.84 6.13
CA VAL A 431 -16.36 0.59 4.87
C VAL A 431 -17.32 0.10 3.77
N TYR A 432 -18.35 -0.69 4.07
CA TYR A 432 -19.22 -1.21 3.01
C TYR A 432 -20.19 -0.16 2.43
N VAL A 433 -20.68 0.78 3.24
CA VAL A 433 -21.56 1.85 2.75
C VAL A 433 -20.90 2.65 1.61
N PRO A 434 -19.69 3.21 1.77
CA PRO A 434 -19.06 4.00 0.70
C PRO A 434 -18.58 3.16 -0.50
N ILE A 435 -18.50 1.83 -0.38
CA ILE A 435 -18.13 0.95 -1.51
C ILE A 435 -19.34 0.61 -2.39
N TYR A 436 -20.48 0.33 -1.76
CA TYR A 436 -21.66 -0.25 -2.44
C TYR A 436 -22.82 0.72 -2.60
N THR A 437 -22.71 1.94 -2.07
CA THR A 437 -23.75 2.97 -2.16
C THR A 437 -23.15 4.31 -2.61
N ASN A 438 -24.02 5.29 -2.87
CA ASN A 438 -23.67 6.69 -3.10
C ASN A 438 -23.62 7.51 -1.79
N ASN A 439 -23.60 6.84 -0.64
CA ASN A 439 -23.67 7.45 0.68
C ASN A 439 -22.31 7.55 1.36
N ASN A 440 -22.20 8.56 2.21
CA ASN A 440 -21.11 8.78 3.14
C ASN A 440 -21.37 8.07 4.46
N VAL A 441 -20.34 7.97 5.29
CA VAL A 441 -20.45 7.41 6.63
C VAL A 441 -20.13 8.45 7.68
N TYR A 442 -20.73 8.28 8.85
CA TYR A 442 -20.52 9.17 9.97
C TYR A 442 -19.05 9.15 10.47
N LEU A 443 -18.48 7.96 10.51
CA LEU A 443 -17.09 7.70 10.86
C LEU A 443 -16.62 6.42 10.17
N SER A 444 -15.39 6.45 9.65
CA SER A 444 -14.64 5.27 9.28
C SER A 444 -13.30 5.26 9.98
N TRP A 445 -12.77 4.07 10.25
CA TRP A 445 -11.40 3.97 10.73
C TRP A 445 -10.39 4.56 9.73
N TYR A 446 -10.75 4.74 8.45
CA TYR A 446 -9.90 5.43 7.46
C TYR A 446 -10.03 6.94 7.47
N THR A 447 -11.06 7.51 8.10
CA THR A 447 -11.29 8.95 8.16
C THR A 447 -10.08 9.71 8.71
N GLY A 448 -9.37 9.11 9.67
CA GLY A 448 -8.19 9.72 10.27
C GLY A 448 -6.99 9.85 9.33
N MET A 449 -7.01 9.25 8.14
CA MET A 449 -5.95 9.43 7.14
C MET A 449 -6.07 10.75 6.35
N SER A 450 -7.18 11.47 6.47
CA SER A 450 -7.45 12.75 5.79
C SER A 450 -7.11 13.99 6.63
N LEU A 451 -7.23 15.18 6.03
CA LEU A 451 -7.12 16.49 6.69
C LEU A 451 -8.37 16.76 7.55
N ILE A 452 -8.40 16.17 8.74
CA ILE A 452 -9.43 16.39 9.76
C ILE A 452 -8.76 16.68 11.11
N PRO A 453 -9.29 17.59 11.95
CA PRO A 453 -8.75 17.82 13.29
C PRO A 453 -8.90 16.59 14.20
N ASP A 454 -7.89 16.29 15.01
CA ASP A 454 -7.92 15.24 16.05
C ASP A 454 -9.12 15.42 16.98
N ASN A 455 -9.43 16.67 17.34
CA ASN A 455 -10.56 16.98 18.21
C ASN A 455 -11.90 16.50 17.63
N GLU A 456 -12.11 16.64 16.32
CA GLU A 456 -13.32 16.18 15.65
C GLU A 456 -13.34 14.65 15.49
N LEU A 457 -12.21 14.03 15.16
CA LEU A 457 -12.10 12.57 15.14
C LEU A 457 -12.50 11.95 16.48
N GLU A 458 -11.96 12.49 17.57
CA GLU A 458 -12.30 12.07 18.92
C GLU A 458 -13.79 12.25 19.22
N ASN A 459 -14.38 13.38 18.82
CA ASN A 459 -15.81 13.64 19.00
C ASN A 459 -16.68 12.63 18.23
N ARG A 460 -16.41 12.44 16.94
CA ARG A 460 -17.14 11.45 16.11
C ARG A 460 -16.96 10.05 16.68
N TRP A 461 -15.76 9.70 17.15
CA TRP A 461 -15.52 8.39 17.73
C TRP A 461 -16.31 8.15 19.02
N VAL A 462 -16.36 9.11 19.96
CA VAL A 462 -17.15 8.93 21.19
C VAL A 462 -18.66 8.91 20.91
N ILE A 463 -19.14 9.63 19.89
CA ILE A 463 -20.54 9.58 19.47
C ILE A 463 -20.85 8.28 18.74
N GLN A 464 -19.92 7.75 17.93
CA GLN A 464 -20.03 6.44 17.29
C GLN A 464 -20.14 5.29 18.32
N HIS A 465 -19.54 5.48 19.50
CA HIS A 465 -19.58 4.55 20.63
C HIS A 465 -20.50 5.04 21.77
N PHE A 466 -21.52 5.84 21.45
CA PHE A 466 -22.42 6.45 22.44
C PHE A 466 -23.08 5.39 23.35
N TRP A 467 -23.38 4.22 22.80
CA TRP A 467 -24.07 3.12 23.48
C TRP A 467 -23.12 2.14 24.18
N ASP A 468 -21.81 2.30 24.02
CA ASP A 468 -20.80 1.44 24.61
C ASP A 468 -20.33 1.99 25.97
N ASP A 469 -19.84 1.10 26.82
CA ASP A 469 -19.22 1.47 28.08
C ASP A 469 -17.75 1.83 27.85
N ILE A 470 -17.51 3.11 27.57
CA ILE A 470 -16.16 3.64 27.33
C ILE A 470 -15.46 3.85 28.68
N ASP A 471 -14.44 3.04 28.94
CA ASP A 471 -13.54 3.15 30.10
C ASP A 471 -12.07 3.29 29.64
N PRO A 472 -11.09 3.45 30.56
CA PRO A 472 -9.69 3.58 30.18
C PRO A 472 -9.14 2.40 29.36
N GLU A 473 -9.57 1.17 29.63
CA GLU A 473 -9.11 -0.02 28.91
C GLU A 473 -9.64 -0.01 27.48
N PHE A 474 -10.93 0.29 27.31
CA PHE A 474 -11.57 0.41 26.01
C PHE A 474 -10.92 1.48 25.12
N VAL A 475 -10.54 2.64 25.68
CA VAL A 475 -9.82 3.69 24.94
C VAL A 475 -8.42 3.22 24.53
N ASN A 476 -7.71 2.53 25.43
CA ASN A 476 -6.38 1.99 25.13
C ASN A 476 -6.44 0.93 24.03
N GLU A 477 -7.43 0.03 24.05
CA GLU A 477 -7.62 -0.98 23.01
C GLU A 477 -8.06 -0.36 21.67
N SER A 478 -8.88 0.70 21.73
CA SER A 478 -9.46 1.35 20.56
C SER A 478 -8.59 2.47 19.97
N HIS A 479 -7.39 2.72 20.50
CA HIS A 479 -6.57 3.88 20.16
C HIS A 479 -6.32 4.05 18.65
N ARG A 480 -6.21 2.95 17.88
CA ARG A 480 -6.04 3.00 16.42
C ARG A 480 -7.30 3.48 15.70
N SER A 481 -8.49 3.15 16.19
CA SER A 481 -9.74 3.62 15.58
C SER A 481 -10.00 5.11 15.83
N ILE A 482 -9.33 5.70 16.83
CA ILE A 482 -9.41 7.12 17.15
C ILE A 482 -8.32 7.91 16.40
N TRP A 483 -7.06 7.49 16.54
CA TRP A 483 -5.89 8.26 16.12
C TRP A 483 -5.00 7.57 15.09
N ILE A 484 -5.48 6.49 14.47
CA ILE A 484 -4.76 5.73 13.43
C ILE A 484 -3.39 5.26 13.96
N ASN A 485 -2.29 5.83 13.45
CA ASN A 485 -0.93 5.43 13.80
C ASN A 485 -0.20 6.46 14.69
N LYS A 486 -0.87 7.55 15.08
CA LYS A 486 -0.27 8.71 15.77
C LYS A 486 0.67 8.31 16.90
N PHE A 487 0.18 7.41 17.77
CA PHE A 487 0.92 6.95 18.95
C PHE A 487 1.75 5.70 18.68
N GLN A 488 1.26 4.80 17.83
CA GLN A 488 1.87 3.49 17.58
C GLN A 488 3.27 3.61 16.96
N ASP A 489 3.46 4.52 16.01
CA ASP A 489 4.73 4.64 15.29
C ASP A 489 5.80 5.31 16.13
N THR A 490 5.39 6.34 16.87
CA THR A 490 6.26 7.00 17.85
C THR A 490 6.68 6.01 18.94
N TYR A 491 5.73 5.23 19.48
CA TYR A 491 6.00 4.18 20.47
C TYR A 491 6.95 3.11 19.93
N ALA A 492 6.64 2.54 18.76
CA ALA A 492 7.45 1.49 18.14
C ALA A 492 8.87 1.97 17.84
N ASN A 493 9.04 3.21 17.38
CA ASN A 493 10.36 3.82 17.15
C ASN A 493 11.17 3.91 18.45
N LYS A 494 10.56 4.42 19.53
CA LYS A 494 11.19 4.54 20.85
C LYS A 494 11.52 3.17 21.44
N GLU A 495 10.63 2.18 21.30
CA GLU A 495 10.85 0.82 21.80
C GLU A 495 11.97 0.08 21.06
N VAL A 496 12.05 0.20 19.73
CA VAL A 496 13.17 -0.36 18.97
C VAL A 496 14.50 0.25 19.44
N ARG A 497 14.53 1.58 19.62
CA ARG A 497 15.71 2.28 20.15
C ARG A 497 16.08 1.80 21.55
N ARG A 498 15.10 1.67 22.45
CA ARG A 498 15.28 1.14 23.81
C ARG A 498 15.92 -0.24 23.78
N LYS A 499 15.32 -1.19 23.06
CA LYS A 499 15.80 -2.58 22.94
C LYS A 499 17.21 -2.68 22.36
N ILE A 500 17.56 -1.81 21.40
CA ILE A 500 18.92 -1.73 20.86
C ILE A 500 19.89 -1.27 21.94
N PHE A 501 19.57 -0.21 22.69
CA PHE A 501 20.44 0.25 23.78
C PHE A 501 20.60 -0.80 24.87
N GLU A 502 19.53 -1.47 25.29
CA GLU A 502 19.62 -2.56 26.28
C GLU A 502 20.58 -3.65 25.82
N LYS A 503 20.50 -4.04 24.55
CA LYS A 503 21.38 -5.05 23.98
C LYS A 503 22.83 -4.60 23.86
N LEU A 504 23.08 -3.31 23.60
CA LEU A 504 24.44 -2.76 23.44
C LEU A 504 25.11 -2.42 24.77
N THR A 505 24.36 -1.94 25.76
CA THR A 505 24.91 -1.47 27.04
C THR A 505 24.77 -2.48 28.17
N GLY A 506 23.87 -3.47 28.03
CA GLY A 506 23.51 -4.40 29.10
C GLY A 506 22.60 -3.80 30.18
N ASN A 507 22.33 -2.49 30.13
CA ASN A 507 21.45 -1.80 31.08
C ASN A 507 19.99 -1.98 30.69
N LYS A 508 19.09 -2.14 31.67
CA LYS A 508 17.64 -2.08 31.43
C LYS A 508 17.18 -0.61 31.41
N TYR A 509 16.31 -0.27 30.47
CA TYR A 509 15.68 1.04 30.37
C TYR A 509 14.17 0.90 30.57
N PRO A 510 13.49 1.91 31.16
CA PRO A 510 12.05 1.85 31.36
C PRO A 510 11.33 1.72 30.02
N GLU A 511 10.27 0.92 29.99
CA GLU A 511 9.42 0.77 28.82
C GLU A 511 8.75 2.09 28.46
N ASN A 512 8.60 2.36 27.17
CA ASN A 512 7.86 3.52 26.74
C ASN A 512 6.37 3.31 27.02
N VAL A 513 5.64 4.40 27.23
CA VAL A 513 4.19 4.38 27.34
C VAL A 513 3.61 4.61 25.94
N LEU A 514 2.67 3.75 25.51
CA LEU A 514 2.02 3.87 24.20
C LEU A 514 1.10 5.10 24.17
N LEU A 515 0.22 5.22 25.17
CA LEU A 515 -0.77 6.29 25.28
C LEU A 515 -0.67 6.94 26.67
N GLU A 516 -0.44 8.25 26.71
CA GLU A 516 -0.40 8.99 27.98
C GLU A 516 -1.83 9.15 28.54
N ASN A 517 -1.98 9.01 29.87
CA ASN A 517 -3.28 9.08 30.56
C ASN A 517 -4.10 10.33 30.20
N LYS A 518 -3.44 11.47 29.97
CA LYS A 518 -4.13 12.71 29.60
C LYS A 518 -5.01 12.58 28.34
N TYR A 519 -4.60 11.75 27.37
CA TYR A 519 -5.40 11.52 26.16
C TYR A 519 -6.59 10.62 26.44
N VAL A 520 -6.41 9.64 27.31
CA VAL A 520 -7.51 8.78 27.80
C VAL A 520 -8.53 9.63 28.55
N ASP A 521 -8.08 10.44 29.51
CA ASP A 521 -8.93 11.32 30.31
C ASP A 521 -9.74 12.28 29.43
N THR A 522 -9.10 12.87 28.41
CA THR A 522 -9.78 13.75 27.44
C THR A 522 -10.91 13.04 26.69
N VAL A 523 -10.70 11.80 26.25
CA VAL A 523 -11.73 11.01 25.56
C VAL A 523 -12.87 10.63 26.50
N LEU A 524 -12.56 10.28 27.76
CA LEU A 524 -13.56 9.95 28.77
C LEU A 524 -14.42 11.17 29.15
N GLU A 525 -13.80 12.34 29.30
CA GLU A 525 -14.50 13.61 29.53
C GLU A 525 -15.48 13.93 28.39
N LYS A 526 -15.03 13.78 27.13
CA LYS A 526 -15.88 13.94 25.94
C LYS A 526 -17.04 12.95 25.94
N SER A 527 -16.77 11.66 26.21
CA SER A 527 -17.81 10.63 26.30
C SER A 527 -18.87 10.98 27.34
N ALA A 528 -18.46 11.39 28.54
CA ALA A 528 -19.37 11.82 29.60
C ALA A 528 -20.19 13.05 29.18
N GLN A 529 -19.55 14.03 28.50
CA GLN A 529 -20.23 15.21 27.99
C GLN A 529 -21.33 14.88 26.98
N TYR A 530 -21.04 14.03 25.98
CA TYR A 530 -22.04 13.64 24.97
C TYR A 530 -23.13 12.75 25.57
N LYS A 531 -22.79 11.78 26.42
CA LYS A 531 -23.79 10.97 27.13
C LYS A 531 -24.76 11.84 27.95
N LYS A 532 -24.25 12.87 28.63
CA LYS A 532 -25.08 13.85 29.37
C LYS A 532 -25.96 14.69 28.46
N ALA A 533 -25.49 15.04 27.26
CA ALA A 533 -26.27 15.80 26.28
C ALA A 533 -27.44 15.01 25.68
N GLY A 534 -27.37 13.67 25.71
CA GLY A 534 -28.36 12.77 25.12
C GLY A 534 -28.04 12.40 23.67
N PHE A 535 -28.59 11.27 23.23
CA PHE A 535 -28.24 10.68 21.92
C PHE A 535 -28.61 11.59 20.75
N GLU A 536 -29.83 12.13 20.72
CA GLU A 536 -30.30 13.00 19.62
C GLU A 536 -29.38 14.21 19.43
N LYS A 537 -29.12 14.95 20.52
CA LYS A 537 -28.26 16.14 20.49
C LYS A 537 -26.83 15.80 20.10
N SER A 538 -26.32 14.66 20.57
CA SER A 538 -24.98 14.19 20.24
C SER A 538 -24.88 13.80 18.76
N LEU A 539 -25.82 13.01 18.26
CA LEU A 539 -25.88 12.57 16.87
C LEU A 539 -25.95 13.77 15.91
N LYS A 540 -26.80 14.77 16.22
CA LYS A 540 -26.98 16.01 15.44
C LYS A 540 -25.81 17.01 15.57
N THR A 541 -24.70 16.66 16.24
CA THR A 541 -23.49 17.49 16.27
C THR A 541 -22.81 17.56 14.89
N TYR A 542 -22.93 16.48 14.11
CA TYR A 542 -22.47 16.40 12.72
C TYR A 542 -23.63 15.94 11.83
N GLU A 543 -23.47 16.03 10.51
CA GLU A 543 -24.56 15.64 9.61
C GLU A 543 -24.80 14.12 9.68
N VAL A 544 -26.05 13.72 9.92
CA VAL A 544 -26.51 12.33 9.84
C VAL A 544 -27.91 12.33 9.24
N ASN A 545 -28.11 11.60 8.15
CA ASN A 545 -29.42 11.48 7.51
C ASN A 545 -30.07 10.13 7.81
N TYR A 546 -29.26 9.08 8.01
CA TYR A 546 -29.75 7.73 8.27
C TYR A 546 -28.96 7.02 9.38
N VAL A 547 -29.63 6.13 10.10
CA VAL A 547 -29.00 5.18 11.03
C VAL A 547 -29.24 3.77 10.52
N ILE A 548 -28.18 2.97 10.35
CA ILE A 548 -28.28 1.54 10.07
C ILE A 548 -27.91 0.75 11.32
N LEU A 549 -28.78 -0.16 11.75
CA LEU A 549 -28.64 -0.96 12.96
C LEU A 549 -28.60 -2.45 12.63
N ASP A 550 -27.56 -3.15 13.11
CA ASP A 550 -27.50 -4.61 13.09
C ASP A 550 -28.17 -5.15 14.35
N THR A 551 -29.36 -5.74 14.19
CA THR A 551 -30.09 -6.35 15.30
C THR A 551 -29.49 -7.68 15.76
N LYS A 552 -28.55 -8.26 15.00
CA LYS A 552 -27.82 -9.46 15.41
C LYS A 552 -26.53 -9.18 16.16
N ASP A 553 -26.04 -7.94 16.18
CA ASP A 553 -24.90 -7.58 17.02
C ASP A 553 -25.35 -7.56 18.48
N ASP A 554 -24.75 -8.42 19.31
CA ASP A 554 -25.13 -8.58 20.71
C ASP A 554 -25.04 -7.28 21.53
N ARG A 555 -24.17 -6.35 21.12
CA ARG A 555 -24.02 -5.04 21.77
C ARG A 555 -25.24 -4.14 21.53
N TYR A 556 -25.87 -4.28 20.37
CA TYR A 556 -26.88 -3.33 19.88
C TYR A 556 -28.27 -3.94 19.67
N LYS A 557 -28.45 -5.26 19.85
CA LYS A 557 -29.73 -5.96 19.66
C LYS A 557 -30.92 -5.32 20.37
N ASN A 558 -30.70 -4.76 21.57
CA ASN A 558 -31.75 -4.13 22.37
C ASN A 558 -32.07 -2.69 21.93
N LEU A 559 -31.27 -2.09 21.03
CA LEU A 559 -31.48 -0.72 20.59
C LEU A 559 -32.68 -0.58 19.66
N ALA A 560 -33.08 -1.64 18.94
CA ALA A 560 -34.25 -1.58 18.06
C ALA A 560 -35.51 -1.14 18.80
N ASP A 561 -35.78 -1.71 19.98
CA ASP A 561 -36.94 -1.33 20.80
C ASP A 561 -36.80 0.04 21.47
N LYS A 562 -35.56 0.48 21.70
CA LYS A 562 -35.28 1.81 22.22
C LYS A 562 -35.49 2.88 21.14
N PHE A 563 -35.05 2.62 19.91
CA PHE A 563 -35.15 3.56 18.79
C PHE A 563 -36.60 3.79 18.37
N LYS A 564 -37.48 2.79 18.52
CA LYS A 564 -38.94 2.98 18.35
C LYS A 564 -39.53 4.07 19.26
N LYS A 565 -38.87 4.40 20.38
CA LYS A 565 -39.31 5.45 21.32
C LYS A 565 -38.75 6.83 20.98
N TYR A 566 -37.80 6.91 20.06
CA TYR A 566 -37.22 8.18 19.62
C TYR A 566 -37.99 8.74 18.44
N SER A 567 -38.69 9.86 18.65
CA SER A 567 -39.50 10.50 17.62
C SER A 567 -38.70 11.00 16.42
N PHE A 568 -37.40 11.26 16.60
CA PHE A 568 -36.51 11.72 15.53
C PHE A 568 -35.95 10.58 14.65
N LEU A 569 -36.28 9.31 14.95
CA LEU A 569 -35.86 8.14 14.19
C LEU A 569 -37.08 7.44 13.57
N LEU A 570 -37.26 7.63 12.26
CA LEU A 570 -38.34 6.98 11.52
C LEU A 570 -37.84 5.67 10.88
N PRO A 571 -38.35 4.48 11.25
CA PRO A 571 -37.94 3.23 10.61
C PRO A 571 -38.40 3.19 9.15
N MET A 572 -37.45 2.93 8.23
CA MET A 572 -37.68 2.95 6.78
C MET A 572 -37.73 1.55 6.18
N VAL A 573 -36.80 0.68 6.57
CA VAL A 573 -36.73 -0.69 6.06
C VAL A 573 -36.12 -1.63 7.10
N GLU A 574 -36.63 -2.86 7.14
CA GLU A 574 -36.06 -3.98 7.90
C GLU A 574 -35.82 -5.17 6.97
N LYS A 575 -34.57 -5.60 6.83
CA LYS A 575 -34.16 -6.73 5.99
C LYS A 575 -33.04 -7.51 6.65
N ASN A 576 -33.21 -8.83 6.75
CA ASN A 576 -32.16 -9.75 7.21
C ASN A 576 -31.50 -9.33 8.55
N GLY A 577 -32.28 -8.82 9.50
CA GLY A 577 -31.76 -8.36 10.79
C GLY A 577 -31.03 -7.01 10.74
N PHE A 578 -31.15 -6.25 9.65
CA PHE A 578 -30.75 -4.85 9.57
C PHE A 578 -31.98 -3.95 9.55
N ILE A 579 -31.96 -2.86 10.32
CA ILE A 579 -32.99 -1.83 10.28
C ILE A 579 -32.35 -0.50 9.88
N VAL A 580 -32.91 0.18 8.89
CA VAL A 580 -32.52 1.53 8.50
C VAL A 580 -33.57 2.52 9.02
N TYR A 581 -33.12 3.53 9.75
CA TYR A 581 -33.92 4.65 10.23
C TYR A 581 -33.52 5.92 9.49
N LYS A 582 -34.50 6.78 9.19
CA LYS A 582 -34.27 8.16 8.77
C LYS A 582 -34.20 9.06 10.00
N VAL A 583 -33.27 10.01 10.00
CA VAL A 583 -33.12 11.02 11.05
C VAL A 583 -33.90 12.28 10.65
N GLU A 584 -34.80 12.74 11.52
CA GLU A 584 -35.62 13.96 11.33
C GLU A 584 -35.09 15.20 12.06
#